data_AF-A0A0U2W981-F1
#
_entry.id   AF-A0A0U2W981-F1
#
_cell.length_a   1.000
_cell.length_b   1.000
_cell.length_c   1.000
_cell.angle_alpha   90.00
_cell.angle_beta   90.00
_cell.angle_gamma   90.00
#
_symmetry.space_group_name_H-M   'P 1'
#
loop_
_entity.id
_entity.type
_entity.pdbx_description
1 polymer ?
#
loop_
_entity_poly.entity_id
_entity_poly.type
_entity_poly.pdbx_seq_one_letter_code
_entity_poly.pdbx_strand_id
1 'polypeptide(L)'
;MGDKVRVSHRNLLSRKLKAIISQNRLMKILKELKKNASVYKISVSKRRKAKLLSRKKIADVKKILLRKRKLNTVTKLRKSSAAENKKIRNKRKIMRLKKKLAARKKLGSKRVKQRKWTTKMRLLRKAARKRQMKKRKLFSRQPGKDLQLVAGDTVSIPVSPVWPAEEFSSGALAPADQYNSLFSFEVDTSNNIQVNHELWDSIVANMPSNYSIPDSDFVKRLSLPAEQISSAEKQSSLRTTAIENDVSVEGMVEPPLIDLLSEGPISTAVDLPSAAAGGANEQKNDGDK
;
A
#
# COMPACT_ATOMS: atom_id res chain seq x y z
N MET A 1 -4.01 14.09 125.40
CA MET A 1 -4.27 14.58 124.01
C MET A 1 -3.53 13.81 122.89
N GLY A 2 -2.78 12.74 123.17
CA GLY A 2 -1.96 12.04 122.15
C GLY A 2 -2.70 11.08 121.19
N ASP A 3 -3.83 10.49 121.59
CA ASP A 3 -4.46 9.43 120.78
C ASP A 3 -5.21 9.92 119.54
N LYS A 4 -5.78 11.14 119.58
CA LYS A 4 -6.47 11.74 118.41
C LYS A 4 -5.50 12.00 117.24
N VAL A 5 -4.25 12.38 117.54
CA VAL A 5 -3.21 12.62 116.52
C VAL A 5 -2.80 11.31 115.83
N ARG A 6 -2.69 10.21 116.59
CA ARG A 6 -2.33 8.88 116.05
C ARG A 6 -3.40 8.31 115.11
N VAL A 7 -4.68 8.49 115.45
CA VAL A 7 -5.80 8.01 114.60
C VAL A 7 -5.85 8.77 113.27
N SER A 8 -5.65 10.09 113.29
CA SER A 8 -5.59 10.90 112.07
C SER A 8 -4.45 10.48 111.14
N HIS A 9 -3.27 10.21 111.70
CA HIS A 9 -2.11 9.77 110.93
C HIS A 9 -2.32 8.39 110.27
N ARG A 10 -2.89 7.42 110.98
CA ARG A 10 -3.22 6.09 110.42
C ARG A 10 -4.24 6.17 109.28
N ASN A 11 -5.25 7.02 109.41
CA ASN A 11 -6.25 7.25 108.36
C ASN A 11 -5.61 7.88 107.10
N LEU A 12 -4.70 8.82 107.27
CA LEU A 12 -3.95 9.43 106.17
C LEU A 12 -3.07 8.40 105.44
N LEU A 13 -2.33 7.58 106.17
CA LEU A 13 -1.49 6.52 105.59
C LEU A 13 -2.33 5.48 104.85
N SER A 14 -3.47 5.06 105.41
CA SER A 14 -4.40 4.13 104.76
C SER A 14 -4.95 4.69 103.45
N ARG A 15 -5.34 5.97 103.42
CA ARG A 15 -5.78 6.66 102.18
C ARG A 15 -4.66 6.73 101.14
N LYS A 16 -3.44 7.10 101.55
CA LYS A 16 -2.27 7.15 100.66
C LYS A 16 -1.95 5.76 100.08
N LEU A 17 -1.95 4.72 100.91
CA LEU A 17 -1.71 3.35 100.46
C LEU A 17 -2.79 2.88 99.46
N LYS A 18 -4.07 3.15 99.74
CA LYS A 18 -5.17 2.85 98.79
C LYS A 18 -5.00 3.60 97.47
N ALA A 19 -4.57 4.86 97.51
CA ALA A 19 -4.30 5.64 96.31
C ALA A 19 -3.16 5.02 95.48
N ILE A 20 -2.04 4.66 96.11
CA ILE A 20 -0.91 4.00 95.43
C ILE A 20 -1.35 2.66 94.80
N ILE A 21 -2.10 1.83 95.52
CA ILE A 21 -2.62 0.57 95.00
C ILE A 21 -3.54 0.82 93.79
N SER A 22 -4.42 1.83 93.85
CA SER A 22 -5.29 2.20 92.73
C SER A 22 -4.51 2.68 91.51
N GLN A 23 -3.47 3.51 91.70
CA GLN A 23 -2.59 3.98 90.63
C GLN A 23 -1.85 2.81 89.96
N ASN A 24 -1.31 1.87 90.74
CA ASN A 24 -0.66 0.68 90.19
C ASN A 24 -1.63 -0.21 89.39
N ARG A 25 -2.87 -0.36 89.86
CA ARG A 25 -3.92 -1.07 89.11
C ARG A 25 -4.25 -0.36 87.79
N LEU A 26 -4.43 0.95 87.81
CA LEU A 26 -4.67 1.76 86.60
C LEU A 26 -3.52 1.66 85.61
N MET A 27 -2.27 1.73 86.08
CA MET A 27 -1.08 1.56 85.25
C MET A 27 -1.00 0.17 84.62
N LYS A 28 -1.39 -0.88 85.35
CA LYS A 28 -1.47 -2.25 84.80
C LYS A 28 -2.53 -2.34 83.70
N ILE A 29 -3.72 -1.79 83.93
CA ILE A 29 -4.80 -1.76 82.93
C ILE A 29 -4.35 -1.00 81.68
N LEU A 30 -3.73 0.17 81.84
CA LEU A 30 -3.24 0.98 80.71
C LEU A 30 -2.17 0.25 79.90
N LYS A 31 -1.25 -0.49 80.55
CA LYS A 31 -0.27 -1.33 79.84
C LYS A 31 -0.95 -2.43 79.03
N GLU A 32 -1.94 -3.13 79.58
CA GLU A 32 -2.70 -4.16 78.87
C GLU A 32 -3.50 -3.59 77.69
N LEU A 33 -4.16 -2.43 77.88
CA LEU A 33 -4.84 -1.74 76.79
C LEU A 33 -3.89 -1.35 75.65
N LYS A 34 -2.69 -0.85 75.97
CA LYS A 34 -1.66 -0.55 74.96
C LYS A 34 -1.22 -1.80 74.21
N LYS A 35 -0.99 -2.92 74.89
CA LYS A 35 -0.67 -4.21 74.27
C LYS A 35 -1.79 -4.66 73.33
N ASN A 36 -3.03 -4.67 73.80
CA ASN A 36 -4.19 -5.07 73.00
C ASN A 36 -4.40 -4.17 71.78
N ALA A 37 -4.22 -2.85 71.93
CA ALA A 37 -4.27 -1.91 70.81
C ALA A 37 -3.18 -2.20 69.76
N SER A 38 -1.97 -2.57 70.18
CA SER A 38 -0.89 -2.95 69.26
C SER A 38 -1.19 -4.24 68.50
N VAL A 39 -1.73 -5.26 69.19
CA VAL A 39 -2.15 -6.54 68.58
C VAL A 39 -3.26 -6.30 67.57
N TYR A 40 -4.24 -5.46 67.90
CA TYR A 40 -5.32 -5.07 66.98
C TYR A 40 -4.80 -4.34 65.75
N LYS A 41 -3.87 -3.38 65.91
CA LYS A 41 -3.24 -2.69 64.76
C LYS A 41 -2.54 -3.67 63.82
N ILE A 42 -1.79 -4.64 64.36
CA ILE A 42 -1.10 -5.67 63.58
C ILE A 42 -2.10 -6.56 62.84
N SER A 43 -3.17 -7.02 63.49
CA SER A 43 -4.17 -7.89 62.87
C SER A 43 -4.94 -7.20 61.75
N VAL A 44 -5.33 -5.93 61.94
CA VAL A 44 -5.97 -5.11 60.90
C VAL A 44 -5.03 -4.90 59.71
N SER A 45 -3.75 -4.59 59.96
CA SER A 45 -2.75 -4.45 58.89
C SER A 45 -2.56 -5.73 58.08
N LYS A 46 -2.43 -6.88 58.76
CA LYS A 46 -2.36 -8.21 58.11
C LYS A 46 -3.61 -8.49 57.25
N ARG A 47 -4.81 -8.21 57.76
CA ARG A 47 -6.07 -8.38 57.02
C ARG A 47 -6.16 -7.47 55.80
N ARG A 48 -5.70 -6.23 55.89
CA ARG A 48 -5.62 -5.30 54.75
C ARG A 48 -4.64 -5.79 53.68
N LYS A 49 -3.44 -6.23 54.07
CA LYS A 49 -2.44 -6.79 53.14
C LYS A 49 -2.97 -8.04 52.43
N ALA A 50 -3.63 -8.95 53.15
CA ALA A 50 -4.26 -10.14 52.57
C ALA A 50 -5.36 -9.78 51.55
N LYS A 51 -6.23 -8.81 51.87
CA LYS A 51 -7.26 -8.31 50.94
C LYS A 51 -6.67 -7.66 49.68
N LEU A 52 -5.56 -6.94 49.81
CA LEU A 52 -4.86 -6.36 48.65
C LEU A 52 -4.25 -7.44 47.76
N LEU A 53 -3.62 -8.45 48.36
CA LEU A 53 -3.06 -9.60 47.63
C LEU A 53 -4.14 -10.38 46.89
N SER A 54 -5.30 -10.64 47.51
CA SER A 54 -6.41 -11.32 46.83
C SER A 54 -6.97 -10.50 45.68
N ARG A 55 -7.12 -9.18 45.84
CA ARG A 55 -7.52 -8.26 44.75
C ARG A 55 -6.54 -8.28 43.58
N LYS A 56 -5.23 -8.26 43.85
CA LYS A 56 -4.19 -8.36 42.81
C LYS A 56 -4.30 -9.69 42.05
N LYS A 57 -4.40 -10.82 42.75
CA LYS A 57 -4.59 -12.15 42.13
C LYS A 57 -5.84 -12.18 41.24
N ILE A 58 -6.97 -11.65 41.71
CA ILE A 58 -8.22 -11.58 40.93
C ILE A 58 -8.02 -10.72 39.67
N ALA A 59 -7.33 -9.58 39.78
CA ALA A 59 -7.04 -8.71 38.63
C ALA A 59 -6.16 -9.41 37.59
N ASP A 60 -5.13 -10.15 38.01
CA ASP A 60 -4.25 -10.89 37.11
C ASP A 60 -4.99 -12.02 36.39
N VAL A 61 -5.85 -12.77 37.11
CA VAL A 61 -6.72 -13.78 36.49
C VAL A 61 -7.65 -13.14 35.46
N LYS A 62 -8.26 -11.99 35.76
CA LYS A 62 -9.09 -11.24 34.78
C LYS A 62 -8.29 -10.82 33.55
N LYS A 63 -7.06 -10.33 33.71
CA LYS A 63 -6.17 -9.98 32.59
C LYS A 63 -5.85 -11.20 31.72
N ILE A 64 -5.55 -12.35 32.32
CA ILE A 64 -5.28 -13.60 31.60
C ILE A 64 -6.52 -14.04 30.80
N LEU A 65 -7.71 -14.02 31.42
CA LEU A 65 -8.95 -14.37 30.74
C LEU A 65 -9.26 -13.43 29.58
N LEU A 66 -9.04 -12.12 29.75
CA LEU A 66 -9.23 -11.14 28.67
C LEU A 66 -8.27 -11.42 27.50
N ARG A 67 -7.00 -11.72 27.78
CA ARG A 67 -6.01 -12.12 26.75
C ARG A 67 -6.46 -13.39 26.01
N LYS A 68 -6.94 -14.41 26.73
CA LYS A 68 -7.48 -15.64 26.11
C LYS A 68 -8.68 -15.35 25.20
N ARG A 69 -9.60 -14.48 25.61
CA ARG A 69 -10.75 -14.06 24.78
C ARG A 69 -10.28 -13.37 23.49
N LYS A 70 -9.34 -12.42 23.60
CA LYS A 70 -8.76 -11.72 22.43
C LYS A 70 -8.07 -12.70 21.46
N LEU A 71 -7.31 -13.66 21.98
CA LEU A 71 -6.68 -14.69 21.14
C LEU A 71 -7.70 -15.57 20.42
N ASN A 72 -8.79 -15.94 21.09
CA ASN A 72 -9.87 -16.72 20.47
C ASN A 72 -10.59 -15.94 19.36
N THR A 73 -10.80 -14.63 19.53
CA THR A 73 -11.39 -13.80 18.46
C THR A 73 -10.45 -13.67 17.26
N VAL A 74 -9.15 -13.47 17.49
CA VAL A 74 -8.15 -13.36 16.42
C VAL A 74 -8.03 -14.67 15.63
N THR A 75 -8.02 -15.81 16.32
CA THR A 75 -7.95 -17.12 15.66
C THR A 75 -9.21 -17.43 14.85
N LYS A 76 -10.40 -17.05 15.32
CA LYS A 76 -11.65 -17.16 14.54
C LYS A 76 -11.60 -16.31 13.27
N LEU A 77 -11.16 -15.04 13.37
CA LEU A 77 -11.02 -14.14 12.22
C LEU A 77 -9.98 -14.64 11.20
N ARG A 78 -8.86 -15.22 11.67
CA ARG A 78 -7.86 -15.85 10.79
C ARG A 78 -8.41 -17.08 10.07
N LYS A 79 -9.22 -17.90 10.74
CA LYS A 79 -9.85 -19.08 10.10
C LYS A 79 -10.88 -18.67 9.05
N SER A 80 -11.70 -17.65 9.32
CA SER A 80 -12.67 -17.14 8.35
C SER A 80 -11.98 -16.51 7.13
N SER A 81 -10.93 -15.70 7.33
CA SER A 81 -10.18 -15.09 6.22
C SER A 81 -9.42 -16.13 5.39
N ALA A 82 -8.87 -17.18 6.01
CA ALA A 82 -8.23 -18.28 5.27
C ALA A 82 -9.23 -19.04 4.39
N ALA A 83 -10.44 -19.30 4.90
CA ALA A 83 -11.51 -19.94 4.13
C ALA A 83 -11.96 -19.06 2.95
N GLU A 84 -12.10 -17.75 3.17
CA GLU A 84 -12.44 -16.79 2.14
C GLU A 84 -11.36 -16.68 1.05
N ASN A 85 -10.09 -16.59 1.46
CA ASN A 85 -8.95 -16.59 0.54
C ASN A 85 -8.89 -17.87 -0.31
N LYS A 86 -9.23 -19.03 0.25
CA LYS A 86 -9.35 -20.29 -0.49
C LYS A 86 -10.48 -20.22 -1.54
N LYS A 87 -11.63 -19.64 -1.19
CA LYS A 87 -12.74 -19.41 -2.14
C LYS A 87 -12.31 -18.48 -3.28
N ILE A 88 -11.65 -17.36 -2.96
CA ILE A 88 -11.14 -16.41 -3.96
C ILE A 88 -10.13 -17.08 -4.90
N ARG A 89 -9.19 -17.86 -4.37
CA ARG A 89 -8.20 -18.61 -5.17
C ARG A 89 -8.88 -19.60 -6.12
N ASN A 90 -9.88 -20.33 -5.65
CA ASN A 90 -10.66 -21.26 -6.48
C ASN A 90 -11.45 -20.53 -7.58
N LYS A 91 -12.09 -19.41 -7.25
CA LYS A 91 -12.79 -18.56 -8.23
C LYS A 91 -11.84 -18.06 -9.32
N ARG A 92 -10.64 -17.58 -8.95
CA ARG A 92 -9.59 -17.18 -9.91
C ARG A 92 -9.14 -18.34 -10.79
N LYS A 93 -8.97 -19.55 -10.24
CA LYS A 93 -8.61 -20.76 -11.00
C LYS A 93 -9.68 -21.11 -12.05
N ILE A 94 -10.96 -21.08 -11.66
CA ILE A 94 -12.09 -21.32 -12.55
C ILE A 94 -12.12 -20.27 -13.67
N MET A 95 -11.94 -18.99 -13.36
CA MET A 95 -11.89 -17.91 -14.36
C MET A 95 -10.76 -18.10 -15.37
N ARG A 96 -9.56 -18.49 -14.91
CA ARG A 96 -8.43 -18.81 -15.81
C ARG A 96 -8.75 -19.97 -16.74
N LEU A 97 -9.40 -21.03 -16.24
CA LEU A 97 -9.81 -22.17 -17.06
C LEU A 97 -10.87 -21.77 -18.09
N LYS A 98 -11.88 -20.97 -17.70
CA LYS A 98 -12.89 -20.42 -18.63
C LYS A 98 -12.23 -19.59 -19.74
N LYS A 99 -11.28 -18.70 -19.39
CA LYS A 99 -10.53 -17.89 -20.38
C LYS A 99 -9.73 -18.78 -21.35
N LYS A 100 -9.06 -19.82 -20.85
CA LYS A 100 -8.34 -20.80 -21.69
C LYS A 100 -9.28 -21.55 -22.63
N LEU A 101 -10.44 -22.00 -22.16
CA LEU A 101 -11.43 -22.68 -23.00
C LEU A 101 -11.99 -21.76 -24.09
N ALA A 102 -12.30 -20.50 -23.76
CA ALA A 102 -12.75 -19.51 -24.73
C ALA A 102 -11.68 -19.25 -25.81
N ALA A 103 -10.41 -19.13 -25.42
CA ALA A 103 -9.29 -19.00 -26.37
C ALA A 103 -9.16 -20.22 -27.30
N ARG A 104 -9.29 -21.44 -26.77
CA ARG A 104 -9.28 -22.68 -27.57
C ARG A 104 -10.43 -22.73 -28.57
N LYS A 105 -11.64 -22.33 -28.17
CA LYS A 105 -12.81 -22.23 -29.09
C LYS A 105 -12.55 -21.23 -30.22
N LYS A 106 -12.00 -20.04 -29.91
CA LYS A 106 -11.63 -19.04 -30.93
C LYS A 106 -10.58 -19.59 -31.91
N LEU A 107 -9.54 -20.26 -31.42
CA LEU A 107 -8.51 -20.89 -32.26
C LEU A 107 -9.09 -22.04 -33.12
N GLY A 108 -9.99 -22.85 -32.57
CA GLY A 108 -10.69 -23.90 -33.30
C GLY A 108 -11.47 -23.35 -34.49
N SER A 109 -12.26 -22.29 -34.28
CA SER A 109 -12.99 -21.60 -35.35
C SER A 109 -12.06 -21.05 -36.44
N LYS A 110 -10.96 -20.40 -36.05
CA LYS A 110 -9.95 -19.89 -36.99
C LYS A 110 -9.34 -21.03 -37.83
N ARG A 111 -8.95 -22.14 -37.20
CA ARG A 111 -8.39 -23.32 -37.91
C ARG A 111 -9.39 -23.94 -38.89
N VAL A 112 -10.67 -24.02 -38.53
CA VAL A 112 -11.73 -24.51 -39.42
C VAL A 112 -11.90 -23.58 -40.62
N LYS A 113 -11.96 -22.26 -40.41
CA LYS A 113 -12.03 -21.27 -41.50
C LYS A 113 -10.82 -21.35 -42.42
N GLN A 114 -9.61 -21.45 -41.84
CA GLN A 114 -8.37 -21.60 -42.60
C GLN A 114 -8.37 -22.88 -43.44
N ARG A 115 -8.78 -24.03 -42.89
CA ARG A 115 -8.91 -25.30 -43.64
C ARG A 115 -9.91 -25.18 -44.79
N LYS A 116 -11.06 -24.53 -44.58
CA LYS A 116 -12.04 -24.29 -45.66
C LYS A 116 -11.44 -23.42 -46.76
N TRP A 117 -10.73 -22.35 -46.39
CA TRP A 117 -10.09 -21.45 -47.34
C TRP A 117 -8.98 -22.14 -48.15
N THR A 118 -8.07 -22.86 -47.50
CA THR A 118 -6.99 -23.59 -48.20
C THR A 118 -7.54 -24.66 -49.15
N THR A 119 -8.61 -25.35 -48.74
CA THR A 119 -9.30 -26.33 -49.60
C THR A 119 -9.92 -25.65 -50.82
N LYS A 120 -10.61 -24.51 -50.63
CA LYS A 120 -11.17 -23.69 -51.72
C LYS A 120 -10.08 -23.23 -52.69
N MET A 121 -8.97 -22.70 -52.18
CA MET A 121 -7.83 -22.27 -53.00
C MET A 121 -7.19 -23.41 -53.77
N ARG A 122 -7.08 -24.60 -53.16
CA ARG A 122 -6.57 -25.80 -53.84
C ARG A 122 -7.47 -26.21 -55.01
N LEU A 123 -8.79 -26.15 -54.85
CA LEU A 123 -9.75 -26.44 -55.92
C LEU A 123 -9.67 -25.41 -57.05
N LEU A 124 -9.60 -24.12 -56.72
CA LEU A 124 -9.43 -23.04 -57.71
C LEU A 124 -8.16 -23.21 -58.53
N ARG A 125 -7.02 -23.50 -57.88
CA ARG A 125 -5.75 -23.77 -58.57
C ARG A 125 -5.84 -24.99 -59.50
N LYS A 126 -6.50 -26.07 -59.06
CA LYS A 126 -6.75 -27.24 -59.93
C LYS A 126 -7.60 -26.88 -61.15
N ALA A 127 -8.65 -26.09 -60.98
CA ALA A 127 -9.50 -25.63 -62.09
C ALA A 127 -8.73 -24.72 -63.07
N ALA A 128 -7.93 -23.79 -62.56
CA ALA A 128 -7.08 -22.93 -63.38
C ALA A 128 -6.05 -23.73 -64.20
N ARG A 129 -5.38 -24.71 -63.58
CA ARG A 129 -4.47 -25.64 -64.28
C ARG A 129 -5.17 -26.42 -65.39
N LYS A 130 -6.38 -26.93 -65.14
CA LYS A 130 -7.20 -27.60 -66.19
C LYS A 130 -7.51 -26.66 -67.35
N ARG A 131 -7.88 -25.41 -67.08
CA ARG A 131 -8.12 -24.38 -68.12
C ARG A 131 -6.86 -24.07 -68.93
N GLN A 132 -5.71 -23.90 -68.27
CA GLN A 132 -4.43 -23.68 -68.95
C GLN A 132 -4.03 -24.88 -69.84
N MET A 133 -4.18 -26.11 -69.35
CA MET A 133 -3.91 -27.31 -70.15
C MET A 133 -4.80 -27.39 -71.40
N LYS A 134 -6.08 -27.01 -71.27
CA LYS A 134 -7.01 -26.92 -72.41
C LYS A 134 -6.57 -25.86 -73.42
N LYS A 135 -6.13 -24.67 -72.96
CA LYS A 135 -5.57 -23.63 -73.83
C LYS A 135 -4.30 -24.07 -74.55
N ARG A 136 -3.37 -24.75 -73.84
CA ARG A 136 -2.13 -25.27 -74.45
C ARG A 136 -2.40 -26.29 -75.55
N LYS A 137 -3.38 -27.19 -75.36
CA LYS A 137 -3.82 -28.14 -76.40
C LYS A 137 -4.38 -27.46 -77.65
N LEU A 138 -5.00 -26.28 -77.50
CA LEU A 138 -5.49 -25.49 -78.64
C LEU A 138 -4.35 -24.74 -79.35
N PHE A 139 -3.36 -24.25 -78.59
CA PHE A 139 -2.22 -23.52 -79.13
C PHE A 139 -1.15 -24.40 -79.79
N SER A 140 -1.01 -25.66 -79.39
CA SER A 140 -0.02 -26.59 -79.99
C SER A 140 -0.37 -27.09 -81.40
N ARG A 141 -1.35 -26.45 -82.07
CA ARG A 141 -1.73 -26.72 -83.47
C ARG A 141 -1.28 -25.63 -84.45
N GLN A 142 -0.47 -24.67 -84.02
CA GLN A 142 0.15 -23.69 -84.92
C GLN A 142 1.55 -24.19 -85.31
N PRO A 143 1.81 -24.47 -86.60
CA PRO A 143 3.12 -24.90 -87.07
C PRO A 143 4.13 -23.74 -87.03
N GLY A 144 5.30 -24.05 -86.46
CA GLY A 144 6.63 -23.43 -86.65
C GLY A 144 6.71 -21.93 -86.94
N LYS A 145 7.03 -21.14 -85.92
CA LYS A 145 7.87 -19.94 -86.08
C LYS A 145 8.96 -19.98 -85.02
N ASP A 146 10.18 -20.23 -85.49
CA ASP A 146 11.40 -20.27 -84.68
C ASP A 146 11.67 -18.89 -84.09
N LEU A 147 11.62 -18.81 -82.76
CA LEU A 147 11.98 -17.60 -82.01
C LEU A 147 13.41 -17.77 -81.50
N GLN A 148 14.31 -17.00 -82.09
CA GLN A 148 15.70 -16.84 -81.66
C GLN A 148 15.75 -16.17 -80.28
N LEU A 149 16.46 -16.79 -79.35
CA LEU A 149 16.78 -16.25 -78.04
C LEU A 149 17.85 -15.16 -78.19
N VAL A 150 17.43 -13.89 -78.05
CA VAL A 150 18.35 -12.77 -77.83
C VAL A 150 18.67 -12.74 -76.34
N ALA A 151 19.91 -13.10 -76.01
CA ALA A 151 20.51 -12.91 -74.69
C ALA A 151 20.77 -11.40 -74.50
N GLY A 152 20.06 -10.78 -73.56
CA GLY A 152 20.20 -9.36 -73.26
C GLY A 152 19.98 -9.10 -71.78
N ASP A 153 21.04 -8.57 -71.18
CA ASP A 153 21.06 -7.58 -70.09
C ASP A 153 20.74 -8.03 -68.66
N THR A 154 21.85 -8.28 -67.96
CA THR A 154 21.99 -8.22 -66.51
C THR A 154 21.57 -6.85 -65.97
N VAL A 155 20.41 -6.79 -65.32
CA VAL A 155 19.94 -5.61 -64.59
C VAL A 155 20.74 -5.48 -63.29
N SER A 156 21.60 -4.46 -63.23
CA SER A 156 22.34 -4.06 -62.03
C SER A 156 21.36 -3.49 -61.00
N ILE A 157 21.40 -4.04 -59.78
CA ILE A 157 20.63 -3.56 -58.64
C ILE A 157 21.46 -2.44 -57.97
N PRO A 158 20.93 -1.22 -57.80
CA PRO A 158 21.63 -0.15 -57.10
C PRO A 158 21.78 -0.51 -55.62
N VAL A 159 23.03 -0.57 -55.17
CA VAL A 159 23.40 -0.73 -53.77
C VAL A 159 23.13 0.61 -53.07
N SER A 160 22.34 0.58 -52.00
CA SER A 160 22.00 1.73 -51.17
C SER A 160 23.25 2.48 -50.66
N PRO A 161 23.17 3.80 -50.44
CA PRO A 161 24.29 4.62 -50.01
C PRO A 161 24.82 4.14 -48.66
N VAL A 162 26.09 3.74 -48.68
CA VAL A 162 26.93 3.56 -47.50
C VAL A 162 27.08 4.94 -46.87
N TRP A 163 26.52 5.12 -45.68
CA TRP A 163 26.75 6.31 -44.87
C TRP A 163 28.27 6.39 -44.60
N PRO A 164 28.93 7.53 -44.83
CA PRO A 164 30.34 7.66 -44.53
C PRO A 164 30.51 7.39 -43.04
N ALA A 165 31.23 6.31 -42.74
CA ALA A 165 31.89 6.16 -41.46
C ALA A 165 32.98 7.23 -41.43
N GLU A 166 32.58 8.47 -41.14
CA GLU A 166 33.53 9.43 -40.63
C GLU A 166 34.09 8.84 -39.34
N GLU A 167 35.39 8.97 -39.17
CA GLU A 167 36.15 8.49 -38.03
C GLU A 167 35.67 9.27 -36.79
N PHE A 168 34.57 8.79 -36.19
CA PHE A 168 34.06 9.26 -34.93
C PHE A 168 35.12 8.98 -33.87
N SER A 169 35.80 10.06 -33.46
CA SER A 169 36.83 10.06 -32.44
C SER A 169 36.22 9.57 -31.12
N SER A 170 36.29 8.26 -30.92
CA SER A 170 35.61 7.55 -29.85
C SER A 170 36.23 7.92 -28.50
N GLY A 171 35.46 8.56 -27.61
CA GLY A 171 35.78 8.54 -26.19
C GLY A 171 35.57 9.83 -25.41
N ALA A 172 35.07 10.90 -26.01
CA ALA A 172 34.65 12.07 -25.23
C ALA A 172 33.36 11.72 -24.47
N LEU A 173 33.48 11.53 -23.16
CA LEU A 173 32.34 11.36 -22.25
C LEU A 173 31.77 12.74 -21.93
N ALA A 174 30.45 12.90 -22.01
CA ALA A 174 29.80 14.16 -21.68
C ALA A 174 29.96 14.43 -20.16
N PRO A 175 30.38 15.64 -19.75
CA PRO A 175 30.51 16.00 -18.34
C PRO A 175 29.14 15.91 -17.64
N ALA A 176 29.16 15.46 -16.38
CA ALA A 176 27.95 15.17 -15.60
C ALA A 176 27.00 16.37 -15.41
N ASP A 177 27.53 17.59 -15.59
CA ASP A 177 26.78 18.82 -15.43
C ASP A 177 25.83 19.10 -16.59
N GLN A 178 26.05 18.50 -17.78
CA GLN A 178 25.19 18.71 -18.95
C GLN A 178 23.79 18.11 -18.76
N TYR A 179 23.65 17.06 -17.93
CA TYR A 179 22.37 16.41 -17.65
C TYR A 179 21.42 17.30 -16.85
N ASN A 180 21.94 18.26 -16.07
CA ASN A 180 21.12 19.10 -15.20
C ASN A 180 20.15 19.99 -15.96
N SER A 181 20.41 20.26 -17.25
CA SER A 181 19.49 20.99 -18.13
C SER A 181 18.14 20.31 -18.35
N LEU A 182 18.06 18.97 -18.20
CA LEU A 182 16.79 18.25 -18.30
C LEU A 182 16.00 18.23 -17.01
N PHE A 183 16.61 18.59 -15.88
CA PHE A 183 15.96 18.54 -14.59
C PHE A 183 15.54 19.93 -14.14
N SER A 184 14.35 20.06 -13.55
CA SER A 184 13.91 21.34 -12.95
C SER A 184 14.67 21.70 -11.67
N PHE A 185 15.54 20.81 -11.18
CA PHE A 185 16.33 20.99 -9.97
C PHE A 185 17.74 20.46 -10.19
N GLU A 186 18.71 21.02 -9.47
CA GLU A 186 20.10 20.53 -9.49
C GLU A 186 20.13 19.11 -8.92
N VAL A 187 20.46 18.14 -9.77
CA VAL A 187 20.69 16.75 -9.35
C VAL A 187 22.16 16.63 -9.01
N ASP A 188 22.47 16.19 -7.80
CA ASP A 188 23.82 15.84 -7.42
C ASP A 188 24.24 14.57 -8.18
N THR A 189 24.83 14.75 -9.37
CA THR A 189 25.33 13.68 -10.24
C THR A 189 26.75 13.26 -9.89
N SER A 190 27.21 13.59 -8.68
CA SER A 190 28.63 13.73 -8.35
C SER A 190 29.54 12.53 -8.60
N ASN A 191 29.11 11.29 -8.83
CA ASN A 191 30.04 10.21 -9.18
C ASN A 191 29.40 9.03 -9.92
N ASN A 192 29.63 8.88 -11.24
CA ASN A 192 29.55 7.62 -12.04
C ASN A 192 28.48 7.53 -13.14
N ILE A 193 27.69 8.58 -13.42
CA ILE A 193 26.80 8.56 -14.58
C ILE A 193 27.46 9.33 -15.72
N GLN A 194 28.11 8.59 -16.62
CA GLN A 194 28.68 9.12 -17.85
C GLN A 194 27.95 8.47 -19.02
N VAL A 195 27.30 9.29 -19.84
CA VAL A 195 26.67 8.89 -21.10
C VAL A 195 27.61 9.27 -22.23
N ASN A 196 27.64 8.46 -23.29
CA ASN A 196 28.35 8.81 -24.51
C ASN A 196 27.77 10.13 -25.07
N HIS A 197 28.64 11.09 -25.39
CA HIS A 197 28.26 12.41 -25.90
C HIS A 197 27.37 12.34 -27.15
N GLU A 198 27.65 11.43 -28.09
CA GLU A 198 26.84 11.29 -29.32
C GLU A 198 25.43 10.80 -29.04
N LEU A 199 25.30 9.86 -28.09
CA LEU A 199 24.00 9.38 -27.64
C LEU A 199 23.23 10.51 -26.96
N TRP A 200 23.93 11.31 -26.14
CA TRP A 200 23.33 12.43 -25.45
C TRP A 200 22.84 13.51 -26.40
N ASP A 201 23.66 13.93 -27.37
CA ASP A 201 23.27 14.91 -28.39
C ASP A 201 22.08 14.44 -29.22
N SER A 202 22.06 13.16 -29.58
CA SER A 202 20.92 12.56 -30.30
C SER A 202 19.65 12.56 -29.45
N ILE A 203 19.74 12.29 -28.15
CA ILE A 203 18.60 12.35 -27.23
C ILE A 203 18.10 13.81 -27.11
N VAL A 204 19.01 14.77 -26.89
CA VAL A 204 18.67 16.20 -26.75
C VAL A 204 18.06 16.75 -28.03
N ALA A 205 18.62 16.43 -29.21
CA ALA A 205 18.10 16.89 -30.50
C ALA A 205 16.68 16.36 -30.81
N ASN A 206 16.31 15.20 -30.26
CA ASN A 206 14.99 14.60 -30.45
C ASN A 206 13.98 15.00 -29.37
N MET A 207 14.40 15.70 -28.31
CA MET A 207 13.49 16.15 -27.26
C MET A 207 12.83 17.50 -27.62
N PRO A 208 11.54 17.69 -27.31
CA PRO A 208 10.89 18.99 -27.42
C PRO A 208 11.58 20.01 -26.51
N SER A 209 11.70 21.27 -26.96
CA SER A 209 12.37 22.35 -26.22
C SER A 209 11.77 22.65 -24.83
N ASN A 210 10.54 22.20 -24.57
CA ASN A 210 9.82 22.43 -23.31
C ASN A 210 9.79 21.17 -22.42
N TYR A 211 10.60 20.16 -22.72
CA TYR A 211 10.65 18.92 -21.95
C TYR A 211 11.52 19.11 -20.70
N SER A 212 10.94 18.81 -19.53
CA SER A 212 11.64 18.89 -18.23
C SER A 212 11.21 17.74 -17.34
N ILE A 213 12.16 17.21 -16.57
CA ILE A 213 11.98 16.11 -15.64
C ILE A 213 12.12 16.64 -14.20
N PRO A 214 11.24 16.23 -13.29
CA PRO A 214 9.95 15.60 -13.54
C PRO A 214 8.98 16.55 -14.26
N ASP A 215 8.02 15.98 -14.98
CA ASP A 215 6.92 16.73 -15.60
C ASP A 215 6.25 17.62 -14.54
N SER A 216 5.92 18.86 -14.92
CA SER A 216 5.23 19.82 -14.06
C SER A 216 3.97 19.23 -13.40
N ASP A 217 3.28 18.32 -14.09
CA ASP A 217 2.12 17.62 -13.55
C ASP A 217 2.48 16.56 -12.51
N PHE A 218 3.67 15.96 -12.60
CA PHE A 218 4.19 15.04 -11.59
C PHE A 218 4.56 15.79 -10.30
N VAL A 219 5.21 16.94 -10.41
CA VAL A 219 5.52 17.81 -9.24
C VAL A 219 4.23 18.25 -8.55
N LYS A 220 3.23 18.70 -9.32
CA LYS A 220 1.91 19.05 -8.79
C LYS A 220 1.29 17.87 -8.02
N ARG A 221 1.36 16.65 -8.55
CA ARG A 221 0.83 15.45 -7.86
C ARG A 221 1.57 15.12 -6.56
N LEU A 222 2.89 15.34 -6.51
CA LEU A 222 3.67 15.13 -5.28
C LEU A 222 3.42 16.21 -4.23
N SER A 223 3.10 17.43 -4.65
CA SER A 223 2.78 18.54 -3.73
C SER A 223 1.41 18.42 -3.07
N LEU A 224 0.55 17.51 -3.54
CA LEU A 224 -0.77 17.31 -2.94
C LEU A 224 -0.67 16.54 -1.62
N PRO A 225 -1.37 16.97 -0.56
CA PRO A 225 -1.41 16.26 0.72
C PRO A 225 -1.87 14.82 0.49
N ALA A 226 -1.20 13.85 1.14
CA ALA A 226 -1.46 12.42 0.99
C ALA A 226 -2.94 12.03 1.23
N GLU A 227 -3.68 12.86 1.96
CA GLU A 227 -5.10 12.67 2.24
C GLU A 227 -5.98 12.79 0.98
N GLN A 228 -5.62 13.63 0.00
CA GLN A 228 -6.42 13.84 -1.22
C GLN A 228 -6.20 12.76 -2.29
N ILE A 229 -5.03 12.10 -2.30
CA ILE A 229 -4.70 11.04 -3.27
C ILE A 229 -5.64 9.83 -3.09
N SER A 230 -6.06 9.55 -1.85
CA SER A 230 -6.96 8.42 -1.54
C SER A 230 -8.40 8.59 -2.06
N SER A 231 -8.82 9.83 -2.34
CA SER A 231 -10.17 10.17 -2.81
C SER A 231 -10.25 10.16 -4.34
N ALA A 232 -9.21 10.63 -5.03
CA ALA A 232 -9.16 10.65 -6.49
C ALA A 232 -9.01 9.25 -7.11
N GLU A 233 -8.22 8.36 -6.48
CA GLU A 233 -8.04 6.99 -6.97
C GLU A 233 -9.30 6.11 -6.77
N LYS A 234 -10.12 6.42 -5.76
CA LYS A 234 -11.43 5.78 -5.59
C LYS A 234 -12.43 6.17 -6.68
N GLN A 235 -12.36 7.39 -7.22
CA GLN A 235 -13.27 7.83 -8.29
C GLN A 235 -12.82 7.37 -9.68
N SER A 236 -11.51 7.25 -9.96
CA SER A 236 -11.02 6.72 -11.24
C SER A 236 -11.28 5.22 -11.40
N SER A 237 -11.27 4.46 -10.30
CA SER A 237 -11.61 3.04 -10.28
C SER A 237 -13.09 2.76 -10.60
N LEU A 238 -13.99 3.71 -10.35
CA LEU A 238 -15.42 3.58 -10.65
C LEU A 238 -15.79 3.88 -12.11
N ARG A 239 -14.93 4.56 -12.89
CA ARG A 239 -15.23 4.89 -14.30
C ARG A 239 -14.86 3.81 -15.31
N THR A 240 -14.05 2.81 -14.95
CA THR A 240 -13.65 1.75 -15.89
C THR A 240 -14.58 0.53 -15.93
N THR A 241 -15.62 0.46 -15.08
CA THR A 241 -16.60 -0.63 -15.11
C THR A 241 -17.94 -0.28 -15.75
N ALA A 242 -18.13 0.95 -16.22
CA ALA A 242 -19.42 1.41 -16.75
C ALA A 242 -19.50 1.49 -18.29
N ILE A 243 -18.42 1.21 -19.05
CA ILE A 243 -18.41 1.41 -20.51
C ILE A 243 -18.62 0.11 -21.32
N GLU A 244 -18.70 -1.07 -20.68
CA GLU A 244 -18.78 -2.34 -21.44
C GLU A 244 -20.19 -2.97 -21.58
N ASN A 245 -21.26 -2.34 -21.11
CA ASN A 245 -22.61 -2.89 -21.22
C ASN A 245 -23.67 -1.83 -21.60
N ASP A 246 -23.59 -1.21 -22.76
CA ASP A 246 -24.79 -0.72 -23.45
C ASP A 246 -24.51 -0.60 -24.96
N VAL A 247 -24.67 -1.74 -25.64
CA VAL A 247 -24.88 -1.80 -27.08
C VAL A 247 -26.24 -2.47 -27.27
N SER A 248 -27.13 -1.72 -27.92
CA SER A 248 -28.43 -2.10 -28.48
C SER A 248 -29.65 -1.99 -27.56
N VAL A 249 -30.27 -0.80 -27.55
CA VAL A 249 -31.69 -0.64 -27.93
C VAL A 249 -31.85 0.66 -28.71
N GLU A 250 -32.37 0.51 -29.92
CA GLU A 250 -32.82 1.56 -30.84
C GLU A 250 -34.08 2.21 -30.27
N GLY A 251 -34.08 3.53 -30.09
CA GLY A 251 -35.25 4.25 -29.57
C GLY A 251 -35.02 5.75 -29.61
N MET A 252 -35.47 6.38 -30.70
CA MET A 252 -35.65 7.83 -30.81
C MET A 252 -36.55 8.32 -29.67
N VAL A 253 -35.98 9.06 -28.72
CA VAL A 253 -36.72 9.99 -27.86
C VAL A 253 -35.89 11.26 -27.77
N GLU A 254 -36.52 12.37 -28.17
CA GLU A 254 -35.97 13.72 -28.13
C GLU A 254 -35.50 14.11 -26.72
N PRO A 255 -34.39 14.85 -26.59
CA PRO A 255 -34.00 15.42 -25.31
C PRO A 255 -34.86 16.65 -24.98
N PRO A 256 -35.38 16.78 -23.75
CA PRO A 256 -36.00 18.02 -23.31
C PRO A 256 -34.93 19.10 -23.11
N LEU A 257 -35.19 20.30 -23.65
CA LEU A 257 -34.53 21.53 -23.26
C LEU A 257 -34.61 21.67 -21.73
N ILE A 258 -33.46 21.77 -21.07
CA ILE A 258 -33.38 22.24 -19.69
C ILE A 258 -32.56 23.52 -19.70
N ASP A 259 -33.21 24.55 -19.16
CA ASP A 259 -32.80 25.94 -19.13
C ASP A 259 -31.46 26.19 -18.44
N LEU A 260 -30.69 27.06 -19.08
CA LEU A 260 -29.53 27.77 -18.56
C LEU A 260 -30.00 28.87 -17.58
N LEU A 261 -29.96 28.58 -16.28
CA LEU A 261 -30.00 29.53 -15.16
C LEU A 261 -29.16 28.88 -14.04
N SER A 262 -28.36 29.53 -13.22
CA SER A 262 -28.03 30.92 -12.97
C SER A 262 -26.87 30.91 -11.96
N GLU A 263 -26.03 31.91 -12.06
CA GLU A 263 -24.99 32.46 -11.17
C GLU A 263 -24.81 31.96 -9.72
N GLY A 264 -23.53 32.00 -9.28
CA GLY A 264 -23.18 32.31 -7.89
C GLY A 264 -21.79 31.82 -7.43
N PRO A 265 -20.80 32.71 -7.20
CA PRO A 265 -19.56 32.38 -6.51
C PRO A 265 -19.73 32.59 -5.00
N ILE A 266 -19.57 31.54 -4.20
CA ILE A 266 -19.45 31.68 -2.74
C ILE A 266 -17.97 31.56 -2.39
N SER A 267 -17.36 32.73 -2.18
CA SER A 267 -16.13 32.86 -1.41
C SER A 267 -16.41 32.44 0.04
N THR A 268 -15.68 31.46 0.53
CA THR A 268 -15.46 31.27 1.97
C THR A 268 -13.97 31.09 2.20
N ALA A 269 -13.32 32.20 2.49
CA ALA A 269 -12.18 32.25 3.38
C ALA A 269 -12.56 31.60 4.72
N VAL A 270 -11.58 31.02 5.44
CA VAL A 270 -11.40 31.08 6.90
C VAL A 270 -10.32 30.06 7.32
N ASP A 271 -9.22 30.64 7.80
CA ASP A 271 -8.32 30.23 8.88
C ASP A 271 -7.31 29.07 8.72
N LEU A 272 -6.07 29.49 8.43
CA LEU A 272 -4.83 28.83 8.86
C LEU A 272 -4.59 29.05 10.37
N PRO A 273 -4.35 28.00 11.17
CA PRO A 273 -3.65 28.16 12.43
C PRO A 273 -2.13 28.23 12.21
N SER A 274 -1.62 29.43 12.47
CA SER A 274 -0.22 29.77 12.71
C SER A 274 0.25 29.28 14.09
N ALA A 275 1.57 29.04 14.20
CA ALA A 275 2.36 28.81 15.42
C ALA A 275 2.23 27.41 16.08
N ALA A 276 3.27 26.79 16.62
CA ALA A 276 4.55 27.31 17.06
C ALA A 276 5.65 26.24 16.94
N ALA A 277 6.81 26.71 16.50
CA ALA A 277 8.09 26.06 16.73
C ALA A 277 8.36 25.96 18.24
N GLY A 278 8.81 24.79 18.68
CA GLY A 278 9.19 24.53 20.07
C GLY A 278 10.12 23.33 20.12
N GLY A 279 11.34 23.52 19.61
CA GLY A 279 12.43 22.57 19.79
C GLY A 279 12.89 22.56 21.24
N ALA A 280 12.96 21.37 21.82
CA ALA A 280 13.77 21.09 23.00
C ALA A 280 14.34 19.69 22.84
N ASN A 281 15.53 19.65 22.25
CA ASN A 281 16.37 18.47 22.12
C ASN A 281 17.12 18.32 23.46
N GLU A 282 16.61 17.49 24.37
CA GLU A 282 17.31 17.19 25.63
C GLU A 282 18.18 15.95 25.44
N GLN A 283 19.40 16.19 24.97
CA GLN A 283 20.51 15.23 25.01
C GLN A 283 20.92 15.03 26.48
N LYS A 284 20.66 13.84 27.04
CA LYS A 284 21.33 13.36 28.25
C LYS A 284 22.37 12.32 27.86
N ASN A 285 23.58 12.82 27.68
CA ASN A 285 24.80 12.08 27.96
C ASN A 285 24.98 11.96 29.48
N ASP A 286 25.87 11.03 29.82
CA ASP A 286 26.57 10.84 31.09
C ASP A 286 26.04 9.71 31.98
N GLY A 287 26.89 8.70 32.12
CA GLY A 287 26.78 7.73 33.19
C GLY A 287 27.62 6.47 33.03
N ASP A 288 28.93 6.64 32.80
CA ASP A 288 29.92 5.62 33.17
C ASP A 288 29.79 5.29 34.68
N LYS A 289 29.60 4.01 34.99
CA LYS A 289 30.28 3.23 36.06
C LYS A 289 29.76 1.80 36.11
#